data_AF-A0A4R6RRS5-F1
#
_entry.id   AF-A0A4R6RRS5-F1
#
_cell.length_a   1.000
_cell.length_b   1.000
_cell.length_c   1.000
_cell.angle_alpha   90.00
_cell.angle_beta   90.00
_cell.angle_gamma   90.00
#
_symmetry.space_group_name_H-M   'P 1'
#
loop_
_entity.id
_entity.type
_entity.pdbx_description
1 polymer ?
#
loop_
_entity_poly.entity_id
_entity_poly.type
_entity_poly.pdbx_seq_one_letter_code
_entity_poly.pdbx_strand_id
1 'polypeptide(L)'
;MTGWQRPARAGGATPSGRAGKLAAELERRCLNGITLREHGRCVAIVSGTVRSRKRHRRRGHDAGCRAVGIPLSRILRFLRARDSVGVAPLLAEAAVNAITEIDAWGTRWEARAAREAVSDSIRRQITPRSPAQPRP
;
A
#
# COMPACT_ATOMS: atom_id res chain seq x y z
N MET A 1 -35.66 -5.03 11.05
CA MET A 1 -34.97 -3.76 10.76
C MET A 1 -33.69 -3.72 11.59
N THR A 2 -32.60 -4.30 11.10
CA THR A 2 -31.33 -4.42 11.82
C THR A 2 -30.44 -3.22 11.47
N GLY A 3 -30.22 -2.35 12.45
CA GLY A 3 -29.38 -1.15 12.32
C GLY A 3 -27.92 -1.51 12.12
N TRP A 4 -27.37 -1.17 10.96
CA TRP A 4 -25.94 -1.18 10.70
C TRP A 4 -25.31 0.05 11.35
N GLN A 5 -24.74 -0.10 12.54
CA GLN A 5 -23.96 0.96 13.17
C GLN A 5 -22.58 1.02 12.52
N ARG A 6 -22.27 2.14 11.86
CA ARG A 6 -20.92 2.46 11.38
C ARG A 6 -19.98 2.59 12.58
N PRO A 7 -18.83 1.90 12.62
CA PRO A 7 -17.84 2.15 13.66
C PRO A 7 -17.34 3.60 13.56
N ALA A 8 -17.25 4.25 14.71
CA ALA A 8 -16.72 5.59 14.86
C ALA A 8 -15.30 5.67 14.27
N ARG A 9 -15.06 6.67 13.41
CA ARG A 9 -13.71 6.98 12.93
C ARG A 9 -12.89 7.48 14.12
N ALA A 10 -12.06 6.61 14.69
CA ALA A 10 -11.02 7.03 15.61
C ALA A 10 -10.11 8.02 14.85
N GLY A 11 -10.10 9.28 15.30
CA GLY A 11 -9.24 10.34 14.76
C GLY A 11 -7.78 9.91 14.85
N GLY A 12 -7.19 9.55 13.71
CA GLY A 12 -5.86 8.97 13.65
C GLY A 12 -4.80 10.01 14.00
N ALA A 13 -4.26 9.92 15.22
CA ALA A 13 -2.97 10.53 15.53
C ALA A 13 -1.95 10.00 14.51
N THR A 14 -1.29 10.91 13.79
CA THR A 14 -0.21 10.51 12.87
C THR A 14 0.89 9.90 13.74
N PRO A 15 1.28 8.62 13.53
CA PRO A 15 2.29 8.00 14.38
C PRO A 15 3.58 8.81 14.27
N SER A 16 3.96 9.43 15.38
CA SER A 16 5.20 10.19 15.50
C SER A 16 6.37 9.21 15.59
N GLY A 17 7.50 9.56 14.95
CA GLY A 17 8.72 8.74 14.97
C GLY A 17 9.10 8.11 13.62
N ARG A 18 10.24 7.39 13.61
CA ARG A 18 10.83 6.81 12.39
C ARG A 18 9.89 5.83 11.67
N ALA A 19 9.14 5.03 12.44
CA ALA A 19 8.17 4.08 11.90
C ALA A 19 7.03 4.77 11.13
N GLY A 20 6.40 5.78 11.73
CA GLY A 20 5.34 6.54 11.08
C GLY A 20 5.83 7.31 9.85
N LYS A 21 7.08 7.82 9.87
CA LYS A 21 7.71 8.43 8.68
C LYS A 21 7.85 7.45 7.52
N LEU A 22 8.32 6.22 7.79
CA LEU A 22 8.47 5.19 6.75
C LEU A 22 7.10 4.75 6.21
N ALA A 23 6.10 4.60 7.09
CA ALA A 23 4.74 4.26 6.70
C ALA A 23 4.10 5.34 5.81
N ALA A 24 4.24 6.61 6.19
CA ALA A 24 3.75 7.74 5.40
C ALA A 24 4.45 7.84 4.04
N GLU A 25 5.75 7.51 3.96
CA GLU A 25 6.45 7.47 2.68
C GLU A 25 6.00 6.30 1.79
N LEU A 26 5.80 5.12 2.37
CA LEU A 26 5.22 3.98 1.66
C LEU A 26 3.84 4.35 1.08
N GLU A 27 2.97 4.92 1.91
CA GLU A 27 1.63 5.37 1.51
C GLU A 27 1.73 6.36 0.34
N ARG A 28 2.49 7.45 0.48
CA ARG A 28 2.69 8.44 -0.61
C ARG A 28 3.16 7.79 -1.90
N ARG A 29 4.09 6.83 -1.83
CA ARG A 29 4.57 6.12 -3.03
C ARG A 29 3.43 5.33 -3.68
N CYS A 30 2.70 4.54 -2.92
CA CYS A 30 1.56 3.78 -3.45
C CYS A 30 0.49 4.70 -4.05
N LEU A 31 0.15 5.81 -3.40
CA LEU A 31 -0.80 6.79 -3.91
C LEU A 31 -0.34 7.41 -5.24
N ASN A 32 0.93 7.79 -5.35
CA ASN A 32 1.51 8.27 -6.61
C ASN A 32 1.46 7.20 -7.70
N GLY A 33 1.72 5.95 -7.35
CA GLY A 33 1.60 4.81 -8.26
C GLY A 33 0.16 4.60 -8.75
N ILE A 34 -0.83 4.72 -7.86
CA ILE A 34 -2.26 4.63 -8.20
C ILE A 34 -2.64 5.74 -9.18
N THR A 35 -2.20 6.97 -8.96
CA THR A 35 -2.41 8.07 -9.91
C THR A 35 -1.77 7.78 -11.27
N LEU A 36 -0.57 7.21 -11.32
CA LEU A 36 0.01 6.77 -12.59
C LEU A 36 -0.86 5.70 -13.28
N ARG A 37 -1.35 4.72 -12.52
CA ARG A 37 -2.20 3.64 -13.03
C ARG A 37 -3.53 4.14 -13.57
N GLU A 38 -4.15 5.10 -12.90
CA GLU A 38 -5.37 5.77 -13.35
C GLU A 38 -5.22 6.37 -14.76
N HIS A 39 -4.01 6.81 -15.11
CA HIS A 39 -3.66 7.30 -16.45
C HIS A 39 -3.07 6.22 -17.38
N GLY A 40 -3.24 4.94 -17.08
CA GLY A 40 -2.70 3.83 -17.88
C GLY A 40 -1.18 3.70 -17.85
N ARG A 41 -0.52 4.28 -16.83
CA ARG A 41 0.94 4.26 -16.65
C ARG A 41 1.32 3.48 -15.40
N CYS A 42 2.62 3.19 -15.26
CA CYS A 42 3.17 2.65 -14.03
C CYS A 42 4.58 3.20 -13.81
N VAL A 43 5.10 3.07 -12.60
CA VAL A 43 6.45 3.57 -12.26
C VAL A 43 7.53 2.90 -13.12
N ALA A 44 7.35 1.64 -13.54
CA ALA A 44 8.30 0.98 -14.42
C ALA A 44 8.36 1.63 -15.83
N ILE A 45 7.27 2.26 -16.29
CA ILE A 45 7.22 3.00 -17.55
C ILE A 45 7.83 4.39 -17.39
N VAL A 46 7.49 5.11 -16.32
CA VAL A 46 7.89 6.51 -16.14
C VAL A 46 9.36 6.64 -15.74
N SER A 47 9.84 5.83 -14.79
CA SER A 47 11.20 5.92 -14.25
C SER A 47 12.16 4.82 -14.73
N GLY A 48 11.68 3.89 -15.58
CA GLY A 48 12.53 2.85 -16.15
C GLY A 48 13.37 3.35 -17.33
N THR A 49 14.58 2.80 -17.47
CA THR A 49 15.37 2.90 -18.71
C THR A 49 14.60 2.27 -19.89
N VAL A 50 14.97 2.59 -21.14
CA VAL A 50 14.37 1.99 -22.35
C VAL A 50 14.34 0.45 -22.26
N ARG A 51 15.45 -0.15 -21.81
CA ARG A 51 15.56 -1.60 -21.58
C ARG A 51 14.60 -2.11 -20.50
N SER A 52 14.48 -1.39 -19.39
CA SER A 52 13.53 -1.71 -18.31
C SER A 52 12.08 -1.62 -18.78
N ARG A 53 11.73 -0.61 -19.59
CA ARG A 53 10.39 -0.45 -20.16
C ARG A 53 10.04 -1.61 -21.10
N LYS A 54 10.98 -1.96 -22.01
CA LYS A 54 10.81 -3.09 -22.93
C LYS A 54 10.65 -4.42 -22.18
N ARG A 55 11.44 -4.64 -21.14
CA ARG A 55 11.34 -5.83 -20.28
C ARG A 55 10.02 -5.87 -19.50
N HIS A 56 9.56 -4.73 -18.98
CA HIS A 56 8.29 -4.64 -18.27
C HIS A 56 7.10 -4.94 -19.20
N ARG A 57 7.09 -4.38 -20.41
CA ARG A 57 6.08 -4.71 -21.44
C ARG A 57 6.09 -6.20 -21.79
N ARG A 58 7.27 -6.81 -21.93
CA ARG A 58 7.41 -8.25 -22.26
C ARG A 58 7.00 -9.19 -21.14
N ARG A 59 7.32 -8.86 -19.89
CA ARG A 59 7.03 -9.71 -18.72
C ARG A 59 5.61 -9.56 -18.19
N GLY A 60 4.88 -8.55 -18.65
CA GLY A 60 3.58 -8.19 -18.09
C GLY A 60 3.70 -7.46 -16.75
N HIS A 61 2.55 -7.02 -16.27
CA HIS A 61 2.41 -6.34 -14.98
C HIS A 61 2.31 -7.38 -13.87
N ASP A 62 3.15 -7.26 -12.82
CA ASP A 62 2.96 -8.03 -11.58
C ASP A 62 1.76 -7.48 -10.78
N ALA A 63 1.34 -8.18 -9.73
CA ALA A 63 0.21 -7.78 -8.89
C ALA A 63 0.37 -6.34 -8.37
N GLY A 64 1.58 -5.92 -7.98
CA GLY A 64 1.83 -4.55 -7.53
C GLY A 64 1.59 -3.51 -8.64
N CYS A 65 2.06 -3.75 -9.87
CA CYS A 65 1.77 -2.88 -11.00
C CYS A 65 0.28 -2.84 -11.32
N ARG A 66 -0.37 -4.01 -11.31
CA ARG A 66 -1.80 -4.16 -11.55
C ARG A 66 -2.68 -3.72 -10.39
N ALA A 67 -2.15 -3.41 -9.22
CA ALA A 67 -2.93 -2.93 -8.07
C ALA A 67 -2.69 -1.43 -7.84
N VAL A 68 -1.42 -1.04 -7.76
CA VAL A 68 -1.00 0.30 -7.32
C VAL A 68 0.00 0.96 -8.27
N GLY A 69 0.19 0.44 -9.49
CA GLY A 69 1.09 1.06 -10.48
C GLY A 69 2.59 0.98 -10.13
N ILE A 70 2.98 0.17 -9.13
CA ILE A 70 4.37 -0.02 -8.70
C ILE A 70 4.66 -1.51 -8.57
N PRO A 71 5.75 -2.03 -9.17
CA PRO A 71 6.14 -3.42 -8.97
C PRO A 71 6.26 -3.78 -7.48
N LEU A 72 5.69 -4.92 -7.06
CA LEU A 72 5.74 -5.35 -5.65
C LEU A 72 7.19 -5.46 -5.17
N SER A 73 8.07 -6.01 -6.02
CA SER A 73 9.50 -6.10 -5.75
C SER A 73 10.19 -4.75 -5.50
N ARG A 74 9.69 -3.65 -6.09
CA ARG A 74 10.21 -2.29 -5.82
C ARG A 74 9.73 -1.76 -4.48
N ILE A 75 8.48 -2.05 -4.10
CA ILE A 75 7.93 -1.70 -2.78
C ILE A 75 8.73 -2.39 -1.68
N LEU A 76 8.92 -3.71 -1.79
CA LEU A 76 9.67 -4.49 -0.80
C LEU A 76 11.13 -4.05 -0.69
N ARG A 77 11.76 -3.73 -1.82
CA ARG A 77 13.13 -3.19 -1.83
C ARG A 77 13.20 -1.82 -1.16
N PHE A 78 12.24 -0.95 -1.42
CA PHE A 78 12.15 0.36 -0.79
C PHE A 78 12.07 0.24 0.73
N LEU A 79 11.19 -0.64 1.23
CA LEU A 79 11.03 -0.86 2.67
C LEU A 79 12.30 -1.38 3.32
N ARG A 80 12.92 -2.42 2.75
CA ARG A 80 14.19 -2.97 3.27
C ARG A 80 15.31 -1.94 3.30
N ALA A 81 15.43 -1.10 2.26
CA ALA A 81 16.49 -0.11 2.17
C ALA A 81 16.34 1.07 3.14
N ARG A 82 15.15 1.28 3.71
CA ARG A 82 14.87 2.40 4.63
C ARG A 82 14.50 1.94 6.03
N ASP A 83 14.56 0.64 6.29
CA ASP A 83 14.30 0.14 7.62
C ASP A 83 15.45 0.55 8.54
N SER A 84 15.10 1.27 9.59
CA SER A 84 16.04 1.70 10.64
C SER A 84 15.54 1.35 12.03
N VAL A 85 14.35 0.75 12.14
CA VAL A 85 13.67 0.48 13.40
C VAL A 85 12.96 -0.89 13.41
N GLY A 86 13.18 -1.73 12.41
CA GLY A 86 12.66 -3.10 12.33
C GLY A 86 11.20 -3.21 11.90
N VAL A 87 10.62 -2.16 11.31
CA VAL A 87 9.18 -2.13 10.95
C VAL A 87 8.91 -2.52 9.50
N ALA A 88 9.96 -2.72 8.67
CA ALA A 88 9.76 -3.07 7.27
C ALA A 88 8.98 -4.37 7.04
N PRO A 89 9.13 -5.45 7.84
CA PRO A 89 8.33 -6.66 7.65
C PRO A 89 6.83 -6.42 7.83
N LEU A 90 6.43 -5.65 8.84
CA LEU A 90 5.02 -5.30 9.11
C LEU A 90 4.43 -4.46 7.98
N LEU A 91 5.18 -3.46 7.50
CA LEU A 91 4.75 -2.63 6.37
C LEU A 91 4.73 -3.39 5.05
N ALA A 92 5.64 -4.36 4.88
CA ALA A 92 5.67 -5.23 3.70
C ALA A 92 4.44 -6.13 3.66
N GLU A 93 4.06 -6.72 4.79
CA GLU A 93 2.83 -7.49 4.93
C GLU A 93 1.60 -6.63 4.62
N ALA A 94 1.52 -5.42 5.20
CA ALA A 94 0.45 -4.46 4.91
C ALA A 94 0.31 -4.18 3.40
N ALA A 95 1.44 -3.93 2.74
CA ALA A 95 1.48 -3.66 1.30
C ALA A 95 1.06 -4.89 0.47
N VAL A 96 1.54 -6.08 0.83
CA VAL A 96 1.16 -7.33 0.15
C VAL A 96 -0.33 -7.60 0.28
N ASN A 97 -0.90 -7.43 1.48
CA ASN A 97 -2.33 -7.63 1.72
C ASN A 97 -3.17 -6.65 0.89
N ALA A 98 -2.85 -5.36 0.95
CA ALA A 98 -3.55 -4.34 0.16
C ALA A 98 -3.44 -4.61 -1.34
N ILE A 99 -2.25 -4.95 -1.84
CA ILE A 99 -2.03 -5.25 -3.26
C ILE A 99 -2.84 -6.48 -3.69
N THR A 100 -2.85 -7.53 -2.87
CA THR A 100 -3.59 -8.77 -3.18
C THR A 100 -5.09 -8.51 -3.23
N GLU A 101 -5.62 -7.76 -2.26
CA GLU A 101 -7.01 -7.35 -2.23
C GLU A 101 -7.40 -6.52 -3.46
N ILE A 102 -6.60 -5.49 -3.78
CA ILE A 102 -6.85 -4.60 -4.92
C ILE A 102 -6.72 -5.32 -6.26
N ASP A 103 -5.74 -6.22 -6.41
CA ASP A 103 -5.56 -7.01 -7.65
C ASP A 103 -6.75 -7.95 -7.87
N ALA A 104 -7.32 -8.51 -6.80
CA ALA A 104 -8.51 -9.36 -6.86
C ALA A 104 -9.78 -8.61 -7.33
N TRP A 105 -9.81 -7.28 -7.30
CA TRP A 105 -10.92 -6.51 -7.87
C TRP A 105 -10.98 -6.60 -9.40
N GLY A 106 -9.84 -6.87 -10.06
CA GLY A 106 -9.76 -7.03 -11.52
C GLY A 106 -10.29 -5.81 -12.28
N THR A 107 -11.33 -6.02 -13.07
CA THR A 107 -11.98 -4.96 -13.87
C THR A 107 -12.80 -3.98 -13.04
N ARG A 108 -13.14 -4.31 -11.79
CA ARG A 108 -13.84 -3.41 -10.84
C ARG A 108 -12.88 -2.45 -10.14
N TRP A 109 -11.65 -2.32 -10.65
CA TRP A 109 -10.66 -1.46 -10.04
C TRP A 109 -11.05 0.01 -10.17
N GLU A 110 -10.98 0.72 -9.05
CA GLU A 110 -11.19 2.17 -8.99
C GLU A 110 -10.07 2.84 -8.19
N ALA A 111 -9.58 3.98 -8.70
CA ALA A 111 -8.45 4.68 -8.08
C ALA A 111 -8.76 5.13 -6.65
N ARG A 112 -9.96 5.65 -6.40
CA ARG A 112 -10.39 6.07 -5.06
C ARG A 112 -10.38 4.89 -4.08
N ALA A 113 -11.04 3.79 -4.41
CA ALA A 113 -11.09 2.59 -3.57
C ALA A 113 -9.69 2.04 -3.29
N ALA A 114 -8.80 2.03 -4.29
CA ALA A 114 -7.43 1.56 -4.12
C ALA A 114 -6.61 2.44 -3.16
N ARG A 115 -6.80 3.77 -3.20
CA ARG A 115 -6.18 4.70 -2.27
C ARG A 115 -6.65 4.41 -0.84
N GLU A 116 -7.96 4.25 -0.66
CA GLU A 116 -8.56 3.92 0.65
C GLU A 116 -8.03 2.59 1.20
N ALA A 117 -8.00 1.52 0.40
CA ALA A 117 -7.49 0.21 0.83
C ALA A 117 -6.00 0.24 1.24
N VAL A 118 -5.14 0.95 0.49
CA VAL A 118 -3.74 1.13 0.86
C VAL A 118 -3.61 1.88 2.19
N SER A 119 -4.29 3.02 2.32
CA SER A 119 -4.25 3.84 3.52
C SER A 119 -4.74 3.05 4.75
N ASP A 120 -5.83 2.31 4.62
CA ASP A 120 -6.40 1.53 5.71
C ASP A 120 -5.48 0.38 6.13
N SER A 121 -4.90 -0.35 5.17
CA SER A 121 -3.96 -1.44 5.47
C SER A 121 -2.71 -0.93 6.22
N ILE A 122 -2.12 0.17 5.76
CA ILE A 122 -0.93 0.77 6.39
C ILE A 122 -1.28 1.27 7.80
N ARG A 123 -2.40 1.99 7.96
CA ARG A 123 -2.84 2.52 9.26
C ARG A 123 -3.07 1.43 10.30
N ARG A 124 -3.69 0.31 9.91
CA ARG A 124 -3.93 -0.83 10.80
C ARG A 124 -2.65 -1.44 11.38
N GLN A 125 -1.51 -1.30 10.71
CA GLN A 125 -0.23 -1.85 11.19
C GLN A 125 0.58 -0.89 12.04
N ILE A 126 0.42 0.43 11.86
CA ILE A 126 1.16 1.45 12.61
C ILE A 126 0.40 1.96 13.83
N THR A 127 -0.89 1.64 13.94
CA THR A 127 -1.68 1.96 15.12
C THR A 127 -1.47 0.84 16.13
N PRO A 128 -0.95 1.14 17.35
CA PRO A 128 -0.86 0.15 18.40
C PRO A 128 -2.22 -0.50 18.61
N ARG A 129 -2.31 -1.82 18.46
CA ARG A 129 -3.48 -2.54 18.96
C ARG A 129 -3.38 -2.44 20.48
N SER A 130 -4.31 -1.73 21.11
CA SER A 130 -4.46 -1.87 22.57
C SER A 130 -4.55 -3.36 22.86
N PRO A 131 -3.69 -3.94 23.72
CA PRO A 131 -3.88 -5.31 24.14
C PRO A 131 -5.30 -5.40 24.71
N ALA A 132 -6.07 -6.39 24.26
CA ALA A 132 -7.39 -6.66 24.81
C ALA A 132 -7.22 -6.73 26.33
N GLN A 133 -7.97 -5.92 27.08
CA GLN A 133 -7.90 -6.00 28.53
C GLN A 133 -8.26 -7.43 28.95
N PRO A 134 -7.49 -8.05 29.86
CA PRO A 134 -7.87 -9.35 30.39
C PRO A 134 -9.30 -9.21 30.94
N ARG A 135 -10.20 -10.07 30.47
CA ARG A 135 -11.55 -10.16 31.04
C ARG A 135 -11.39 -10.55 32.52
N PRO A 136 -12.15 -9.91 33.44
CA PRO A 136 -12.14 -10.29 34.85
C PRO A 136 -12.62 -11.72 35.05
#